data_AF-A0A1D2KY08-F1
#
_entry.id   AF-A0A1D2KY08-F1
#
_cell.length_a   1.000
_cell.length_b   1.000
_cell.length_c   1.000
_cell.angle_alpha   90.00
_cell.angle_beta   90.00
_cell.angle_gamma   90.00
#
_symmetry.space_group_name_H-M   'P 1'
#
loop_
_entity.id
_entity.type
_entity.pdbx_description
1 polymer ?
#
loop_
_entity_poly.entity_id
_entity_poly.type
_entity_poly.pdbx_seq_one_letter_code
_entity_poly.pdbx_strand_id
1 'polypeptide(L)'
;MSKRINRLLSNPYGATILKKGIVIMTGLLSMILLTRFLGPELKGQYSYYFNIVTIGTTILNLGISLVYPEYKRKDKDYRNVFLSLSFLQFFIYLIVSLSFWYLSDSNNYGMVAILVSVGILNLQLSQINLVENIKSHSIVTSVGAISNLVFTLIIYLFFKNSVSIALILLLLKNAILIGGSIYVLKNNFHLEGSAKIFKTVVIAGFLPMLTTVLVSINYRIDILLLNVMDVPFYDIGLYSTGVQLAEYAWMIPDIFKEVMMHKNARKDDLKHLFFSIRMANTGVIMFILVVVLFGKQILQLLFGSEFMGAYEITVLMFLAVPFMVYAKIIGTLFIANGKWNFYFGTLFLAVVFNIGLNFAFVPLWGTIGSAFASVVSYALSGVIFLCWLLKHTQVKWHELIIVRGYDIKQIYRKIKS
;
A
#
# COMPACT_ATOMS: atom_id res chain seq x y z
N MET A 1 -14.01 29.11 12.36
CA MET A 1 -13.14 27.91 12.53
C MET A 1 -12.80 27.77 14.01
N SER A 2 -13.12 26.64 14.67
CA SER A 2 -13.07 26.56 16.15
C SER A 2 -11.62 26.63 16.69
N LYS A 3 -11.40 27.25 17.87
CA LYS A 3 -10.09 27.36 18.55
C LYS A 3 -9.33 26.01 18.65
N ARG A 4 -10.05 24.88 18.65
CA ARG A 4 -9.48 23.52 18.63
C ARG A 4 -8.83 23.15 17.29
N ILE A 5 -9.43 23.55 16.17
CA ILE A 5 -8.88 23.30 14.83
C ILE A 5 -7.58 24.09 14.64
N ASN A 6 -7.52 25.34 15.11
CA ASN A 6 -6.28 26.13 15.05
C ASN A 6 -5.15 25.55 15.92
N ARG A 7 -5.45 24.99 17.11
CA ARG A 7 -4.45 24.28 17.94
C ARG A 7 -3.95 22.98 17.31
N LEU A 8 -4.82 22.25 16.61
CA LEU A 8 -4.44 21.03 15.87
C LEU A 8 -3.57 21.37 14.65
N LEU A 9 -3.86 22.46 13.95
CA LEU A 9 -3.09 22.93 12.79
C LEU A 9 -1.73 23.54 13.18
N SER A 10 -1.60 24.13 14.38
CA SER A 10 -0.32 24.65 14.88
C SER A 10 0.64 23.55 15.35
N ASN A 11 0.14 22.35 15.67
CA ASN A 11 0.98 21.21 16.03
C ASN A 11 1.36 20.42 14.74
N PRO A 12 2.66 20.27 14.42
CA PRO A 12 3.12 19.53 13.23
C PRO A 12 2.55 18.11 13.11
N TYR A 13 2.30 17.44 14.24
CA TYR A 13 1.71 16.10 14.28
C TYR A 13 0.20 16.13 14.02
N GLY A 14 -0.53 17.09 14.59
CA GLY A 14 -1.97 17.26 14.38
C GLY A 14 -2.32 17.59 12.93
N ALA A 15 -1.53 18.47 12.31
CA ALA A 15 -1.66 18.80 10.89
C ALA A 15 -1.39 17.59 9.97
N THR A 16 -0.40 16.75 10.30
CA THR A 16 -0.09 15.54 9.53
C THR A 16 -1.22 14.50 9.63
N ILE A 17 -1.80 14.30 10.83
CA ILE A 17 -2.94 13.39 11.04
C ILE A 17 -4.16 13.87 10.24
N LEU A 18 -4.48 15.17 10.27
CA LEU A 18 -5.57 15.76 9.50
C LEU A 18 -5.40 15.53 7.99
N LYS A 19 -4.19 15.78 7.46
CA LYS A 19 -3.88 15.55 6.04
C LYS A 19 -4.01 14.08 5.65
N LYS A 20 -3.55 13.16 6.51
CA LYS A 20 -3.75 11.71 6.29
C LYS A 20 -5.24 11.35 6.27
N GLY A 21 -6.04 11.91 7.19
CA GLY A 21 -7.48 11.72 7.19
C GLY A 21 -8.14 12.13 5.87
N ILE A 22 -7.73 13.28 5.30
CA ILE A 22 -8.21 13.74 3.99
C ILE A 22 -7.84 12.73 2.89
N VAL A 23 -6.58 12.28 2.84
CA VAL A 23 -6.11 11.31 1.83
C VAL A 23 -6.88 9.99 1.93
N ILE A 24 -7.12 9.49 3.14
CA ILE A 24 -7.87 8.25 3.36
C ILE A 24 -9.32 8.40 2.91
N MET A 25 -10.01 9.47 3.32
CA MET A 25 -11.42 9.69 2.97
C MET A 25 -11.61 9.90 1.46
N THR A 26 -10.77 10.74 0.84
CA THR A 26 -10.82 10.98 -0.61
C THR A 26 -10.47 9.74 -1.41
N GLY A 27 -9.52 8.93 -0.93
CA GLY A 27 -9.17 7.63 -1.52
C GLY A 27 -10.31 6.62 -1.45
N LEU A 28 -11.00 6.51 -0.31
CA LEU A 28 -12.17 5.64 -0.15
C LEU A 28 -13.32 6.06 -1.10
N LEU A 29 -13.63 7.35 -1.15
CA LEU A 29 -14.67 7.86 -2.05
C LEU A 29 -14.33 7.63 -3.52
N SER A 30 -13.06 7.85 -3.89
CA SER A 30 -12.59 7.58 -5.26
C SER A 30 -12.69 6.09 -5.61
N MET A 31 -12.32 5.20 -4.68
CA MET A 31 -12.47 3.75 -4.86
C MET A 31 -13.94 3.38 -5.10
N ILE A 32 -14.85 3.91 -4.28
CA ILE A 32 -16.29 3.64 -4.39
C ILE A 32 -16.82 4.10 -5.74
N LEU A 33 -16.58 5.35 -6.13
CA LEU A 33 -17.05 5.93 -7.38
C LEU A 33 -16.45 5.20 -8.59
N LEU A 34 -15.16 4.89 -8.58
CA LEU A 34 -14.50 4.18 -9.67
C LEU A 34 -15.02 2.74 -9.83
N THR A 35 -15.28 2.05 -8.72
CA THR A 35 -15.83 0.69 -8.74
C THR A 35 -17.25 0.68 -9.30
N ARG A 36 -18.09 1.65 -8.89
CA ARG A 36 -19.43 1.83 -9.46
C ARG A 36 -19.41 2.22 -10.93
N PHE A 37 -18.49 3.11 -11.32
CA PHE A 37 -18.34 3.54 -12.70
C PHE A 37 -18.05 2.36 -13.62
N LEU A 38 -17.19 1.43 -13.19
CA LEU A 38 -16.75 0.32 -14.02
C LEU A 38 -17.77 -0.83 -14.06
N GLY A 39 -18.45 -1.12 -12.95
CA GLY A 39 -19.17 -2.39 -12.78
C GLY A 39 -18.21 -3.58 -12.60
N PRO A 40 -18.70 -4.78 -12.23
CA PRO A 40 -17.83 -5.88 -11.80
C PRO A 40 -16.83 -6.34 -12.87
N GLU A 41 -17.27 -6.54 -14.11
CA GLU A 41 -16.40 -7.08 -15.17
C GLU A 41 -15.26 -6.13 -15.53
N LEU A 42 -15.55 -4.86 -15.83
CA LEU A 42 -14.51 -3.87 -16.14
C LEU A 42 -13.66 -3.55 -14.92
N LYS A 43 -14.21 -3.65 -13.70
CA LYS A 43 -13.43 -3.58 -12.45
C LYS A 43 -12.43 -4.71 -12.36
N GLY A 44 -12.79 -5.93 -12.77
CA GLY A 44 -11.85 -7.06 -12.84
C GLY A 44 -10.70 -6.80 -13.81
N GLN A 45 -11.01 -6.37 -15.03
CA GLN A 45 -9.99 -6.00 -16.03
C GLN A 45 -9.08 -4.86 -15.55
N TYR A 46 -9.67 -3.81 -14.96
CA TYR A 46 -8.92 -2.70 -14.37
C TYR A 46 -7.99 -3.18 -13.25
N SER A 47 -8.49 -4.00 -12.33
CA SER A 47 -7.70 -4.54 -11.21
C SER A 47 -6.54 -5.42 -11.71
N TYR A 48 -6.75 -6.20 -12.77
CA TYR A 48 -5.69 -6.95 -13.44
C TYR A 48 -4.57 -6.03 -13.97
N TYR A 49 -4.92 -5.03 -14.78
CA TYR A 49 -3.95 -4.07 -15.30
C TYR A 49 -3.26 -3.26 -14.20
N PHE A 50 -4.02 -2.82 -13.20
CA PHE A 50 -3.48 -2.08 -12.05
C PHE A 50 -2.46 -2.89 -11.26
N ASN A 51 -2.66 -4.21 -11.14
CA ASN A 51 -1.70 -5.09 -10.48
C ASN A 51 -0.42 -5.28 -11.30
N ILE A 52 -0.53 -5.37 -12.64
CA ILE A 52 0.65 -5.36 -13.52
C ILE A 52 1.44 -4.05 -13.34
N VAL A 53 0.75 -2.91 -13.34
CA VAL A 53 1.39 -1.60 -13.10
C VAL A 53 2.09 -1.58 -11.75
N THR A 54 1.42 -2.03 -10.68
CA THR A 54 1.98 -2.01 -9.32
C THR A 54 3.20 -2.91 -9.17
N ILE A 55 3.14 -4.15 -9.67
CA ILE A 55 4.26 -5.10 -9.62
C ILE A 55 5.41 -4.60 -10.51
N GLY A 56 5.11 -4.17 -11.74
CA GLY A 56 6.07 -3.62 -12.68
C GLY A 56 6.82 -2.41 -12.11
N THR A 57 6.09 -1.44 -11.55
CA THR A 57 6.69 -0.28 -10.88
C THR A 57 7.54 -0.69 -9.67
N THR A 58 7.14 -1.71 -8.90
CA THR A 58 7.93 -2.18 -7.74
C THR A 58 9.26 -2.80 -8.18
N ILE A 59 9.23 -3.70 -9.17
CA ILE A 59 10.42 -4.41 -9.68
C ILE A 59 11.35 -3.43 -10.39
N LEU A 60 10.80 -2.66 -11.34
CA LEU A 60 11.59 -1.78 -12.19
C LEU A 60 12.03 -0.50 -11.48
N ASN A 61 11.58 -0.21 -10.26
CA ASN A 61 12.16 0.87 -9.44
C ASN A 61 13.61 0.59 -8.99
N LEU A 62 14.08 -0.67 -9.08
CA LEU A 62 15.45 -1.09 -8.72
C LEU A 62 15.87 -0.75 -7.26
N GLY A 63 14.89 -0.44 -6.41
CA GLY A 63 15.12 -0.01 -5.03
C GLY A 63 15.80 1.35 -4.86
N ILE A 64 15.93 2.13 -5.94
CA ILE A 64 16.58 3.45 -5.93
C ILE A 64 15.93 4.36 -4.89
N SER A 65 14.59 4.45 -4.89
CA SER A 65 13.87 5.29 -3.94
C SER A 65 14.02 4.85 -2.48
N LEU A 66 14.35 3.59 -2.22
CA LEU A 66 14.39 3.00 -0.87
C LEU A 66 15.70 3.31 -0.13
N VAL A 67 16.80 3.51 -0.86
CA VAL A 67 18.13 3.78 -0.27
C VAL A 67 18.43 5.26 -0.09
N TYR A 68 17.63 6.14 -0.70
CA TYR A 68 17.82 7.58 -0.59
C TYR A 68 17.90 8.13 0.85
N PRO A 69 17.05 7.71 1.82
CA PRO A 69 17.14 8.18 3.20
C PRO A 69 18.49 7.89 3.87
N GLU A 70 19.13 6.75 3.52
CA GLU A 70 20.45 6.38 4.04
C GLU A 70 21.54 7.26 3.42
N TYR A 71 21.48 7.48 2.10
CA TYR A 71 22.43 8.34 1.40
C TYR A 71 22.31 9.82 1.80
N LYS A 72 21.10 10.29 2.14
CA LYS A 72 20.89 11.66 2.65
C LYS A 72 21.59 11.92 3.99
N ARG A 73 21.88 10.88 4.77
CA ARG A 73 22.59 11.00 6.06
C ARG A 73 24.11 11.04 5.91
N LYS A 74 24.65 10.84 4.71
CA LYS A 74 26.09 10.96 4.43
C LYS A 74 26.49 12.42 4.25
N ASP A 75 27.76 12.73 4.49
CA ASP A 75 28.29 14.11 4.40
C ASP A 75 28.20 14.70 2.98
N LYS A 76 28.24 13.85 1.95
CA LYS A 76 28.05 14.26 0.56
C LYS A 76 26.56 14.40 0.24
N ASP A 77 26.17 15.49 -0.41
CA ASP A 77 24.81 15.63 -0.96
C ASP A 77 24.65 14.71 -2.19
N TYR A 78 23.72 13.76 -2.08
CA TYR A 78 23.36 12.83 -3.16
C TYR A 78 22.03 13.20 -3.83
N ARG A 79 21.36 14.27 -3.41
CA ARG A 79 20.02 14.65 -3.93
C ARG A 79 19.98 14.71 -5.46
N ASN A 80 20.89 15.44 -6.08
CA ASN A 80 20.90 15.60 -7.54
C ASN A 80 21.31 14.33 -8.28
N VAL A 81 22.13 13.47 -7.68
CA VAL A 81 22.42 12.11 -8.21
C VAL A 81 21.14 11.28 -8.30
N PHE A 82 20.32 11.26 -7.25
CA PHE A 82 19.08 10.48 -7.24
C PHE A 82 18.03 11.06 -8.19
N LEU A 83 17.90 12.39 -8.27
CA LEU A 83 17.00 13.03 -9.23
C LEU A 83 17.43 12.74 -10.68
N SER A 84 18.72 12.85 -10.97
CA SER A 84 19.28 12.58 -12.31
C SER A 84 19.07 11.13 -12.71
N LEU A 85 19.30 10.18 -11.80
CA LEU A 85 19.04 8.76 -12.04
C LEU A 85 17.54 8.49 -12.26
N SER A 86 16.67 9.15 -11.51
CA SER A 86 15.20 9.00 -11.64
C SER A 86 14.70 9.46 -13.01
N PHE A 87 15.16 10.62 -13.48
CA PHE A 87 14.81 11.12 -14.81
C PHE A 87 15.41 10.27 -15.93
N LEU A 88 16.68 9.87 -15.80
CA LEU A 88 17.34 9.00 -16.78
C LEU A 88 16.56 7.68 -16.94
N GLN A 89 16.22 7.04 -15.82
CA GLN A 89 15.45 5.80 -15.82
C GLN A 89 14.06 5.99 -16.43
N PHE A 90 13.37 7.08 -16.08
CA PHE A 90 12.07 7.43 -16.65
C PHE A 90 12.12 7.57 -18.17
N PHE A 91 13.08 8.33 -18.72
CA PHE A 91 13.16 8.54 -20.17
C PHE A 91 13.49 7.23 -20.91
N ILE A 92 14.39 6.41 -20.37
CA ILE A 92 14.70 5.09 -20.96
C ILE A 92 13.45 4.22 -20.99
N TYR A 93 12.74 4.10 -19.85
CA TYR A 93 11.54 3.26 -19.79
C TYR A 93 10.38 3.81 -20.59
N LEU A 94 10.24 5.14 -20.70
CA LEU A 94 9.25 5.77 -21.55
C LEU A 94 9.49 5.44 -23.02
N ILE A 95 10.73 5.51 -23.50
CA ILE A 95 11.08 5.12 -24.87
C ILE A 95 10.74 3.65 -25.11
N VAL A 96 11.16 2.76 -24.20
CA VAL A 96 10.83 1.32 -24.28
C VAL A 96 9.31 1.09 -24.28
N SER A 97 8.57 1.84 -23.46
CA SER A 97 7.11 1.71 -23.37
C SER A 97 6.40 2.21 -24.63
N LEU A 98 6.87 3.30 -25.24
CA LEU A 98 6.34 3.83 -26.50
C LEU A 98 6.66 2.88 -27.66
N SER A 99 7.88 2.35 -27.71
CA SER A 99 8.25 1.31 -28.69
C SER A 99 7.40 0.06 -28.51
N PHE A 100 7.20 -0.40 -27.28
CA PHE A 100 6.32 -1.53 -26.99
C PHE A 100 4.88 -1.24 -27.41
N TRP A 101 4.35 -0.05 -27.11
CA TRP A 101 2.99 0.31 -27.50
C TRP A 101 2.81 0.33 -29.02
N TYR A 102 3.78 0.89 -29.75
CA TYR A 102 3.75 0.91 -31.21
C TYR A 102 3.80 -0.49 -31.83
N LEU A 103 4.56 -1.41 -31.21
CA LEU A 103 4.67 -2.79 -31.65
C LEU A 103 3.52 -3.69 -31.17
N SER A 104 2.84 -3.30 -30.10
CA SER A 104 1.74 -4.06 -29.53
C SER A 104 0.43 -3.69 -30.21
N ASP A 105 -0.32 -4.68 -30.70
CA ASP A 105 -1.66 -4.47 -31.24
C ASP A 105 -2.70 -4.10 -30.17
N SER A 106 -2.32 -4.09 -28.88
CA SER A 106 -3.24 -3.85 -27.76
C SER A 106 -3.01 -2.52 -27.06
N ASN A 107 -3.98 -1.62 -27.23
CA ASN A 107 -3.96 -0.29 -26.64
C ASN A 107 -3.83 -0.28 -25.11
N ASN A 108 -4.50 -1.21 -24.41
CA ASN A 108 -4.47 -1.27 -22.94
C ASN A 108 -3.10 -1.67 -22.40
N TYR A 109 -2.41 -2.64 -23.04
CA TYR A 109 -1.06 -3.04 -22.60
C TYR A 109 -0.03 -1.93 -22.87
N GLY A 110 -0.18 -1.17 -23.97
CA GLY A 110 0.61 0.03 -24.22
C GLY A 110 0.43 1.10 -23.12
N MET A 111 -0.82 1.38 -22.74
CA MET A 111 -1.12 2.28 -21.61
C MET A 111 -0.53 1.77 -20.28
N VAL A 112 -0.58 0.46 -20.02
CA VAL A 112 0.02 -0.16 -18.84
C VAL A 112 1.54 0.04 -18.82
N ALA A 113 2.24 -0.14 -19.95
CA ALA A 113 3.69 0.09 -20.02
C ALA A 113 4.06 1.54 -19.70
N ILE A 114 3.31 2.50 -20.26
CA ILE A 114 3.48 3.93 -19.94
C ILE A 114 3.21 4.19 -18.46
N LEU A 115 2.13 3.62 -17.91
CA LEU A 115 1.79 3.75 -16.49
C LEU A 115 2.88 3.20 -15.57
N VAL A 116 3.56 2.12 -15.95
CA VAL A 116 4.71 1.60 -15.20
C VAL A 116 5.83 2.63 -15.18
N SER A 117 6.19 3.19 -16.33
CA SER A 117 7.25 4.21 -16.46
C SER A 117 6.94 5.47 -15.64
N VAL A 118 5.73 6.00 -15.80
CA VAL A 118 5.23 7.17 -15.05
C VAL A 118 5.14 6.84 -13.55
N GLY A 119 4.71 5.63 -13.20
CA GLY A 119 4.61 5.16 -11.81
C GLY A 119 5.96 5.12 -11.11
N ILE A 120 7.03 4.70 -11.80
CA ILE A 120 8.40 4.67 -11.28
C ILE A 120 8.89 6.08 -10.97
N LEU A 121 8.72 7.01 -11.92
CA LEU A 121 9.10 8.41 -11.68
C LEU A 121 8.33 9.02 -10.51
N ASN A 122 7.01 8.81 -10.45
CA ASN A 122 6.19 9.27 -9.35
C ASN A 122 6.67 8.70 -8.00
N LEU A 123 6.91 7.38 -7.94
CA LEU A 123 7.40 6.72 -6.73
C LEU A 123 8.73 7.33 -6.25
N GLN A 124 9.69 7.51 -7.16
CA GLN A 124 11.01 8.04 -6.82
C GLN A 124 10.96 9.50 -6.37
N LEU A 125 10.31 10.37 -7.12
CA LEU A 125 10.18 11.79 -6.75
C LEU A 125 9.39 11.97 -5.46
N SER A 126 8.34 11.18 -5.26
CA SER A 126 7.52 11.24 -4.05
C SER A 126 8.32 10.85 -2.79
N GLN A 127 9.16 9.80 -2.88
CA GLN A 127 10.05 9.40 -1.78
C GLN A 127 11.19 10.41 -1.53
N ILE A 128 11.78 10.98 -2.58
CA ILE A 128 12.78 12.06 -2.43
C ILE A 128 12.15 13.27 -1.74
N ASN A 129 10.96 13.70 -2.17
CA ASN A 129 10.20 14.79 -1.56
C ASN A 129 9.87 14.50 -0.08
N LEU A 130 9.50 13.25 0.26
CA LEU A 130 9.24 12.85 1.64
C LEU A 130 10.47 13.05 2.54
N VAL A 131 11.64 12.63 2.06
CA VAL A 131 12.92 12.74 2.80
C VAL A 131 13.39 14.18 2.90
N GLU A 132 13.27 14.96 1.81
CA GLU A 132 13.68 16.37 1.78
C GLU A 132 12.76 17.26 2.60
N ASN A 133 11.44 17.07 2.48
CA ASN A 133 10.46 17.90 3.18
C ASN A 133 9.11 17.16 3.34
N ILE A 134 8.91 16.60 4.54
CA ILE A 134 7.68 15.89 4.92
C ILE A 134 6.42 16.77 4.73
N LYS A 135 6.52 18.09 4.95
CA LYS A 135 5.38 19.00 4.83
C LYS A 135 4.95 19.16 3.37
N SER A 136 5.89 19.36 2.45
CA SER A 136 5.59 19.47 1.02
C SER A 136 5.10 18.14 0.46
N HIS A 137 5.70 17.02 0.82
CA HIS A 137 5.20 15.69 0.44
C HIS A 137 3.74 15.50 0.88
N SER A 138 3.41 15.87 2.12
CA SER A 138 2.03 15.79 2.62
C SER A 138 1.07 16.71 1.86
N ILE A 139 1.51 17.88 1.41
CA ILE A 139 0.67 18.79 0.59
C ILE A 139 0.45 18.20 -0.80
N VAL A 140 1.52 17.76 -1.48
CA VAL A 140 1.45 17.19 -2.83
C VAL A 140 0.56 15.94 -2.86
N THR A 141 0.68 15.05 -1.87
CA THR A 141 -0.16 13.85 -1.76
C THR A 141 -1.62 14.19 -1.48
N SER A 142 -1.90 15.17 -0.61
CA SER A 142 -3.27 15.66 -0.38
C SER A 142 -3.89 16.28 -1.63
N VAL A 143 -3.15 17.11 -2.38
CA VAL A 143 -3.61 17.68 -3.65
C VAL A 143 -3.90 16.57 -4.66
N GLY A 144 -2.98 15.62 -4.85
CA GLY A 144 -3.20 14.49 -5.74
C GLY A 144 -4.41 13.62 -5.36
N ALA A 145 -4.67 13.43 -4.07
CA ALA A 145 -5.83 12.66 -3.61
C ALA A 145 -7.16 13.39 -3.87
N ILE A 146 -7.20 14.71 -3.64
CA ILE A 146 -8.38 15.53 -3.96
C ILE A 146 -8.61 15.59 -5.47
N SER A 147 -7.57 15.82 -6.26
CA SER A 147 -7.67 15.82 -7.72
C SER A 147 -8.12 14.47 -8.26
N ASN A 148 -7.65 13.36 -7.70
CA ASN A 148 -8.13 12.03 -8.06
C ASN A 148 -9.63 11.87 -7.83
N LEU A 149 -10.14 12.33 -6.69
CA LEU A 149 -11.58 12.29 -6.40
C LEU A 149 -12.37 13.15 -7.40
N VAL A 150 -11.89 14.35 -7.70
CA VAL A 150 -12.53 15.24 -8.67
C VAL A 150 -12.56 14.62 -10.07
N PHE A 151 -11.44 14.06 -10.54
CA PHE A 151 -11.39 13.37 -11.83
C PHE A 151 -12.27 12.12 -11.87
N THR A 152 -12.32 11.35 -10.78
CA THR A 152 -13.23 10.20 -10.68
C THR A 152 -14.68 10.64 -10.77
N LEU A 153 -15.04 11.74 -10.09
CA LEU A 153 -16.39 12.29 -10.12
C LEU A 153 -16.77 12.79 -11.53
N ILE A 154 -15.86 13.49 -12.21
CA ILE A 154 -16.06 13.95 -13.59
C ILE A 154 -16.29 12.75 -14.52
N ILE A 155 -15.44 11.73 -14.43
CA ILE A 155 -15.58 10.54 -15.27
C ILE A 155 -16.90 9.81 -14.96
N TYR A 156 -17.24 9.67 -13.69
CA TYR A 156 -18.50 9.04 -13.25
C TYR A 156 -19.74 9.75 -13.81
N LEU A 157 -19.73 11.09 -13.92
CA LEU A 157 -20.89 11.87 -14.36
C LEU A 157 -21.00 12.02 -15.88
N PHE A 158 -19.88 12.07 -16.61
CA PHE A 158 -19.87 12.50 -18.02
C PHE A 158 -19.44 11.43 -19.02
N PHE A 159 -18.86 10.31 -18.57
CA PHE A 159 -18.31 9.29 -19.47
C PHE A 159 -19.05 7.96 -19.34
N LYS A 160 -18.96 7.12 -20.39
CA LYS A 160 -19.40 5.73 -20.32
C LYS A 160 -18.33 4.85 -19.69
N ASN A 161 -18.76 3.78 -19.05
CA ASN A 161 -17.88 2.83 -18.38
C ASN A 161 -16.85 2.23 -19.35
N SER A 162 -15.57 2.43 -19.05
CA SER A 162 -14.46 1.92 -19.86
C SER A 162 -13.19 1.80 -19.02
N VAL A 163 -12.47 0.69 -19.22
CA VAL A 163 -11.19 0.44 -18.55
C VAL A 163 -10.14 1.46 -18.98
N SER A 164 -10.09 1.82 -20.27
CA SER A 164 -9.11 2.77 -20.78
C SER A 164 -9.27 4.15 -20.13
N ILE A 165 -10.50 4.59 -19.85
CA ILE A 165 -10.77 5.84 -19.13
C ILE A 165 -10.25 5.77 -17.68
N ALA A 166 -10.42 4.63 -17.01
CA ALA A 166 -9.87 4.42 -15.67
C ALA A 166 -8.32 4.40 -15.66
N LEU A 167 -7.67 3.89 -16.71
CA LEU A 167 -6.22 3.96 -16.88
C LEU A 167 -5.73 5.39 -17.15
N ILE A 168 -6.47 6.17 -17.94
CA ILE A 168 -6.19 7.61 -18.16
C ILE A 168 -6.30 8.39 -16.83
N LEU A 169 -7.29 8.09 -16.00
CA LEU A 169 -7.41 8.69 -14.66
C LEU A 169 -6.17 8.43 -13.80
N LEU A 170 -5.59 7.23 -13.85
CA LEU A 170 -4.33 6.92 -13.17
C LEU A 170 -3.15 7.76 -13.70
N LEU A 171 -3.07 7.96 -15.03
CA LEU A 171 -2.07 8.83 -15.65
C LEU A 171 -2.21 10.28 -15.18
N LEU A 172 -3.42 10.82 -15.19
CA LEU A 172 -3.72 12.19 -14.74
C LEU A 172 -3.35 12.39 -13.27
N LYS A 173 -3.72 11.44 -12.40
CA LYS A 173 -3.33 11.45 -10.99
C LYS A 173 -1.81 11.49 -10.83
N ASN A 174 -1.08 10.62 -11.52
CA ASN A 174 0.38 10.58 -11.43
C ASN A 174 1.03 11.86 -11.99
N ALA A 175 0.49 12.44 -13.05
CA ALA A 175 0.98 13.70 -13.61
C ALA A 175 0.91 14.85 -12.59
N ILE A 176 -0.17 14.94 -11.81
CA ILE A 176 -0.30 15.94 -10.73
C ILE A 176 0.75 15.72 -9.64
N LEU A 177 0.93 14.47 -9.19
CA LEU A 177 1.90 14.12 -8.15
C LEU A 177 3.35 14.40 -8.60
N ILE A 178 3.68 14.06 -9.85
CA ILE A 178 4.98 14.33 -10.47
C ILE A 178 5.19 15.84 -10.59
N GLY A 179 4.24 16.59 -11.18
CA GLY A 179 4.34 18.03 -11.34
C GLY A 179 4.50 18.77 -10.01
N GLY A 180 3.73 18.37 -9.00
CA GLY A 180 3.86 18.91 -7.64
C GLY A 180 5.22 18.61 -7.00
N SER A 181 5.73 17.39 -7.16
CA SER A 181 7.05 17.00 -6.63
C SER A 181 8.20 17.71 -7.36
N ILE A 182 8.11 17.86 -8.69
CA ILE A 182 9.07 18.63 -9.49
C ILE A 182 9.06 20.10 -9.05
N TYR A 183 7.89 20.71 -8.85
CA TYR A 183 7.80 22.10 -8.40
C TYR A 183 8.55 22.35 -7.08
N VAL A 184 8.47 21.39 -6.15
CA VAL A 184 9.17 21.45 -4.86
C VAL A 184 10.67 21.18 -5.03
N LEU A 185 11.04 20.24 -5.90
CA LEU A 185 12.41 19.75 -6.06
C LEU A 185 13.20 20.49 -7.14
N LYS A 186 12.62 21.44 -7.87
CA LYS A 186 13.30 22.17 -8.96
C LYS A 186 14.45 23.05 -8.49
N ASN A 187 14.39 23.56 -7.27
CA ASN A 187 15.41 24.48 -6.77
C ASN A 187 16.75 23.74 -6.62
N ASN A 188 17.82 24.35 -7.12
CA ASN A 188 19.18 23.79 -7.14
C ASN A 188 19.32 22.44 -7.85
N PHE A 189 18.37 22.10 -8.74
CA PHE A 189 18.48 20.92 -9.56
C PHE A 189 19.51 21.13 -10.68
N HIS A 190 20.43 20.19 -10.80
CA HIS A 190 21.32 20.06 -11.94
C HIS A 190 21.58 18.57 -12.18
N LEU A 191 21.93 18.22 -13.41
CA LEU A 191 22.31 16.85 -13.73
C LEU A 191 23.64 16.53 -13.04
N GLU A 192 23.61 15.53 -12.16
CA GLU A 192 24.77 15.04 -11.42
C GLU A 192 24.78 13.51 -11.44
N GLY A 193 25.98 12.95 -11.52
CA GLY A 193 26.19 11.52 -11.38
C GLY A 193 27.22 11.01 -12.36
N SER A 194 27.60 9.75 -12.17
CA SER A 194 28.45 9.01 -13.08
C SER A 194 27.99 7.56 -13.11
N ALA A 195 28.32 6.83 -14.18
CA ALA A 195 27.97 5.42 -14.29
C ALA A 195 28.43 4.60 -13.06
N LYS A 196 29.58 4.95 -12.48
CA LYS A 196 30.09 4.33 -11.24
C LYS A 196 29.16 4.60 -10.05
N ILE A 197 28.73 5.84 -9.84
CA ILE A 197 27.85 6.21 -8.72
C ILE A 197 26.47 5.58 -8.91
N PHE A 198 25.90 5.63 -10.11
CA PHE A 198 24.62 5.01 -10.42
C PHE A 198 24.64 3.50 -10.17
N LYS A 199 25.71 2.82 -10.61
CA LYS A 199 25.91 1.39 -10.32
C LYS A 199 25.93 1.12 -8.81
N THR A 200 26.63 1.92 -8.03
CA THR A 200 26.67 1.75 -6.56
C THR A 200 25.27 1.91 -5.94
N VAL A 201 24.50 2.92 -6.34
CA VAL A 201 23.14 3.16 -5.83
C VAL A 201 22.20 2.00 -6.18
N VAL A 202 22.24 1.53 -7.43
CA VAL A 202 21.41 0.39 -7.89
C VAL A 202 21.76 -0.89 -7.15
N ILE A 203 23.05 -1.18 -6.95
CA ILE A 203 23.49 -2.36 -6.18
C ILE A 203 23.00 -2.28 -4.73
N ALA A 204 23.12 -1.11 -4.09
CA ALA A 204 22.61 -0.90 -2.74
C ALA A 204 21.08 -1.08 -2.64
N GLY A 205 20.34 -0.68 -3.68
CA GLY A 205 18.89 -0.78 -3.76
C GLY A 205 18.36 -2.20 -3.95
N PHE A 206 19.18 -3.16 -4.37
CA PHE A 206 18.72 -4.48 -4.79
C PHE A 206 18.06 -5.30 -3.67
N LEU A 207 18.65 -5.35 -2.47
CA LEU A 207 18.08 -6.12 -1.36
C LEU A 207 16.77 -5.51 -0.82
N PRO A 208 16.68 -4.18 -0.59
CA PRO A 208 15.40 -3.52 -0.30
C PRO A 208 14.35 -3.73 -1.39
N MET A 209 14.75 -3.68 -2.67
CA MET A 209 13.87 -3.95 -3.81
C MET A 209 13.26 -5.35 -3.69
N LEU A 210 14.08 -6.39 -3.55
CA LEU A 210 13.60 -7.77 -3.42
C LEU A 210 12.57 -7.93 -2.28
N THR A 211 12.81 -7.26 -1.16
CA THR A 211 11.88 -7.26 -0.03
C THR A 211 10.54 -6.61 -0.40
N THR A 212 10.56 -5.45 -1.07
CA THR A 212 9.33 -4.79 -1.54
C THR A 212 8.61 -5.58 -2.64
N VAL A 213 9.35 -6.27 -3.50
CA VAL A 213 8.78 -7.15 -4.54
C VAL A 213 8.00 -8.28 -3.89
N LEU A 214 8.56 -8.95 -2.87
CA LEU A 214 7.83 -9.99 -2.15
C LEU A 214 6.55 -9.48 -1.51
N VAL A 215 6.57 -8.28 -0.89
CA VAL A 215 5.36 -7.65 -0.34
C VAL A 215 4.34 -7.39 -1.45
N SER A 216 4.76 -6.82 -2.59
CA SER A 216 3.87 -6.53 -3.72
C SER A 216 3.27 -7.80 -4.31
N ILE A 217 4.07 -8.87 -4.47
CA ILE A 217 3.57 -10.17 -4.94
C ILE A 217 2.55 -10.72 -3.94
N ASN A 218 2.85 -10.71 -2.64
CA ASN A 218 1.97 -11.26 -1.59
C ASN A 218 0.57 -10.61 -1.56
N TYR A 219 0.41 -9.37 -1.99
CA TYR A 219 -0.88 -8.65 -2.01
C TYR A 219 -1.54 -8.56 -3.39
N ARG A 220 -0.85 -8.94 -4.46
CA ARG A 220 -1.28 -8.63 -5.84
C ARG A 220 -1.25 -9.81 -6.79
N ILE A 221 -0.47 -10.85 -6.50
CA ILE A 221 -0.27 -11.98 -7.41
C ILE A 221 -1.56 -12.77 -7.64
N ASP A 222 -2.44 -12.85 -6.65
CA ASP A 222 -3.72 -13.55 -6.70
C ASP A 222 -4.55 -13.17 -7.93
N ILE A 223 -4.70 -11.87 -8.22
CA ILE A 223 -5.50 -11.39 -9.36
C ILE A 223 -4.86 -11.77 -10.70
N LEU A 224 -3.52 -11.81 -10.78
CA LEU A 224 -2.84 -12.28 -11.99
C LEU A 224 -3.02 -13.80 -12.15
N LEU A 225 -2.91 -14.56 -11.06
CA LEU A 225 -3.12 -16.00 -11.04
C LEU A 225 -4.55 -16.39 -11.42
N LEU A 226 -5.56 -15.66 -10.91
CA LEU A 226 -6.96 -15.86 -11.29
C LEU A 226 -7.15 -15.70 -12.80
N ASN A 227 -6.57 -14.68 -13.41
CA ASN A 227 -6.63 -14.49 -14.87
C ASN A 227 -5.87 -15.60 -15.64
N VAL A 228 -4.72 -16.04 -15.14
CA VAL A 228 -3.94 -17.13 -15.76
C VAL A 228 -4.68 -18.49 -15.67
N MET A 229 -5.54 -18.65 -14.67
CA MET A 229 -6.38 -19.84 -14.48
C MET A 229 -7.79 -19.66 -15.05
N ASP A 230 -7.95 -18.77 -16.02
CA ASP A 230 -9.18 -18.54 -16.79
C ASP A 230 -10.42 -18.19 -15.95
N VAL A 231 -10.23 -17.58 -14.77
CA VAL A 231 -11.35 -17.08 -13.96
C VAL A 231 -11.96 -15.85 -14.65
N PRO A 232 -13.30 -15.79 -14.85
CA PRO A 232 -13.96 -14.66 -15.51
C PRO A 232 -13.66 -13.32 -14.85
N PHE A 233 -13.49 -12.27 -15.65
CA PHE A 233 -13.22 -10.93 -15.12
C PHE A 233 -14.34 -10.39 -14.22
N TYR A 234 -15.59 -10.85 -14.41
CA TYR A 234 -16.69 -10.56 -13.48
C TYR A 234 -16.36 -11.00 -12.06
N ASP A 235 -15.93 -12.26 -11.89
CA ASP A 235 -15.58 -12.82 -10.58
C ASP A 235 -14.29 -12.18 -10.03
N ILE A 236 -13.30 -11.89 -10.88
CA ILE A 236 -12.12 -11.11 -10.49
C ILE A 236 -12.51 -9.70 -10.01
N GLY A 237 -13.56 -9.11 -10.58
CA GLY A 237 -14.14 -7.86 -10.14
C GLY A 237 -14.69 -7.92 -8.71
N LEU A 238 -15.48 -8.96 -8.43
CA LEU A 238 -15.99 -9.23 -7.08
C LEU A 238 -14.85 -9.50 -6.09
N TYR A 239 -13.88 -10.33 -6.49
CA TYR A 239 -12.69 -10.65 -5.70
C TYR A 239 -11.87 -9.43 -5.35
N SER A 240 -11.48 -8.66 -6.36
CA SER A 240 -10.67 -7.46 -6.17
C SER A 240 -11.38 -6.41 -5.32
N THR A 241 -12.70 -6.29 -5.43
CA THR A 241 -13.49 -5.38 -4.60
C THR A 241 -13.52 -5.84 -3.14
N GLY A 242 -13.74 -7.14 -2.89
CA GLY A 242 -13.77 -7.70 -1.55
C GLY A 242 -12.41 -7.67 -0.85
N VAL A 243 -11.34 -8.04 -1.57
CA VAL A 243 -9.95 -7.90 -1.10
C VAL A 243 -9.64 -6.45 -0.77
N GLN A 244 -9.94 -5.52 -1.68
CA GLN A 244 -9.64 -4.10 -1.48
C GLN A 244 -10.37 -3.56 -0.23
N LEU A 245 -11.63 -3.95 0.01
CA LEU A 245 -12.37 -3.55 1.22
C LEU A 245 -11.73 -4.14 2.50
N ALA A 246 -11.28 -5.39 2.47
CA ALA A 246 -10.58 -6.00 3.60
C ALA A 246 -9.21 -5.35 3.86
N GLU A 247 -8.46 -4.96 2.80
CA GLU A 247 -7.20 -4.24 2.91
C GLU A 247 -7.36 -2.87 3.60
N TYR A 248 -8.50 -2.19 3.46
CA TYR A 248 -8.76 -0.94 4.19
C TYR A 248 -8.72 -1.13 5.72
N ALA A 249 -9.06 -2.32 6.23
CA ALA A 249 -8.92 -2.60 7.66
C ALA A 249 -7.48 -2.68 8.13
N TRP A 250 -6.52 -2.89 7.21
CA TRP A 250 -5.10 -2.84 7.54
C TRP A 250 -4.62 -1.44 7.92
N MET A 251 -5.42 -0.40 7.66
CA MET A 251 -5.13 0.95 8.17
C MET A 251 -5.08 0.99 9.70
N ILE A 252 -5.85 0.13 10.38
CA ILE A 252 -5.85 0.04 11.85
C ILE A 252 -4.45 -0.32 12.38
N PRO A 253 -3.83 -1.46 11.99
CA PRO A 253 -2.47 -1.77 12.42
C PRO A 253 -1.44 -0.76 11.91
N ASP A 254 -1.63 -0.15 10.73
CA ASP A 254 -0.70 0.86 10.21
C ASP A 254 -0.63 2.12 11.10
N ILE A 255 -1.78 2.59 11.62
CA ILE A 255 -1.81 3.72 12.57
C ILE A 255 -0.99 3.39 13.84
N PHE A 256 -1.16 2.20 14.40
CA PHE A 256 -0.46 1.80 15.63
C PHE A 256 1.02 1.49 15.42
N LYS A 257 1.39 1.02 14.21
CA LYS A 257 2.77 0.87 13.77
C LYS A 257 3.49 2.21 13.74
N GLU A 258 2.89 3.25 13.16
CA GLU A 258 3.51 4.58 13.09
C GLU A 258 3.74 5.18 14.48
N VAL A 259 2.75 5.05 15.37
CA VAL A 259 2.86 5.50 16.78
C VAL A 259 4.04 4.82 17.49
N MET A 260 4.30 3.55 17.18
CA MET A 260 5.44 2.81 17.71
C MET A 260 6.77 3.34 17.13
N MET A 261 6.86 3.57 15.81
CA MET A 261 8.09 4.03 15.15
C MET A 261 8.56 5.43 15.60
N HIS A 262 7.65 6.29 16.09
CA HIS A 262 7.97 7.64 16.52
C HIS A 262 8.52 7.76 17.95
N LYS A 263 8.73 6.64 18.67
CA LYS A 263 9.30 6.63 20.03
C LYS A 263 10.64 5.89 20.05
N ASN A 264 11.67 6.53 20.63
CA ASN A 264 13.06 6.08 20.62
C ASN A 264 13.26 4.69 21.23
N ALA A 265 14.08 3.88 20.54
CA ALA A 265 14.29 2.47 20.79
C ALA A 265 15.09 2.16 22.07
N ARG A 266 14.44 2.06 23.23
CA ARG A 266 15.01 1.58 24.53
C ARG A 266 13.98 0.71 25.26
N LYS A 267 14.33 0.03 26.36
CA LYS A 267 13.49 -0.94 27.12
C LYS A 267 11.99 -0.58 27.35
N ASP A 268 11.59 0.69 27.28
CA ASP A 268 10.18 1.12 27.20
C ASP A 268 9.45 0.71 25.89
N ASP A 269 10.19 0.23 24.89
CA ASP A 269 9.74 -0.22 23.58
C ASP A 269 8.82 -1.42 23.66
N LEU A 270 9.12 -2.41 24.49
CA LEU A 270 8.31 -3.64 24.55
C LEU A 270 6.91 -3.34 25.09
N LYS A 271 6.80 -2.44 26.08
CA LYS A 271 5.50 -1.99 26.59
C LYS A 271 4.71 -1.25 25.51
N HIS A 272 5.37 -0.40 24.74
CA HIS A 272 4.73 0.33 23.64
C HIS A 272 4.36 -0.58 22.47
N LEU A 273 5.21 -1.54 22.13
CA LEU A 273 4.93 -2.58 21.14
C LEU A 273 3.69 -3.39 21.53
N PHE A 274 3.64 -3.89 22.75
CA PHE A 274 2.49 -4.68 23.22
C PHE A 274 1.21 -3.84 23.29
N PHE A 275 1.32 -2.57 23.71
CA PHE A 275 0.19 -1.64 23.65
C PHE A 275 -0.32 -1.46 22.22
N SER A 276 0.56 -1.20 21.26
CA SER A 276 0.20 -1.05 19.84
C SER A 276 -0.45 -2.31 19.28
N ILE A 277 0.08 -3.50 19.60
CA ILE A 277 -0.49 -4.78 19.17
C ILE A 277 -1.89 -4.99 19.75
N ARG A 278 -2.09 -4.80 21.07
CA ARG A 278 -3.41 -4.97 21.72
C ARG A 278 -4.45 -4.00 21.15
N MET A 279 -4.06 -2.75 20.95
CA MET A 279 -4.96 -1.73 20.40
C MET A 279 -5.32 -2.05 18.94
N ALA A 280 -4.35 -2.46 18.13
CA ALA A 280 -4.58 -2.87 16.75
C ALA A 280 -5.50 -4.09 16.67
N ASN A 281 -5.22 -5.16 17.43
CA ASN A 281 -6.06 -6.35 17.48
C ASN A 281 -7.49 -6.04 17.94
N THR A 282 -7.64 -5.23 19.00
CA THR A 282 -8.96 -4.83 19.49
C THR A 282 -9.72 -4.02 18.45
N GLY A 283 -9.06 -3.07 17.78
CA GLY A 283 -9.65 -2.29 16.70
C GLY A 283 -10.06 -3.16 15.51
N VAL A 284 -9.22 -4.13 15.14
CA VAL A 284 -9.50 -5.10 14.07
C VAL A 284 -10.70 -5.98 14.43
N ILE A 285 -10.75 -6.56 15.63
CA ILE A 285 -11.88 -7.42 16.07
C ILE A 285 -13.19 -6.63 16.04
N MET A 286 -13.19 -5.39 16.56
CA MET A 286 -14.36 -4.52 16.51
C MET A 286 -14.79 -4.21 15.08
N PHE A 287 -13.83 -3.96 14.18
CA PHE A 287 -14.11 -3.70 12.78
C PHE A 287 -14.70 -4.93 12.07
N ILE A 288 -14.13 -6.11 12.30
CA ILE A 288 -14.63 -7.38 11.76
C ILE A 288 -16.06 -7.64 12.24
N LEU A 289 -16.34 -7.43 13.53
CA LEU A 289 -17.70 -7.59 14.08
C LEU A 289 -18.71 -6.68 13.35
N VAL A 290 -18.37 -5.42 13.11
CA VAL A 290 -19.23 -4.50 12.36
C VAL A 290 -19.46 -5.00 10.93
N VAL A 291 -18.43 -5.48 10.23
CA VAL A 291 -18.59 -5.93 8.85
C VAL A 291 -19.27 -7.30 8.74
N VAL A 292 -19.11 -8.20 9.70
CA VAL A 292 -19.87 -9.45 9.72
C VAL A 292 -21.37 -9.17 9.89
N LEU A 293 -21.73 -8.25 10.80
CA LEU A 293 -23.13 -7.91 11.11
C LEU A 293 -23.79 -7.03 10.04
N PHE A 294 -23.07 -6.05 9.50
CA PHE A 294 -23.62 -5.01 8.61
C PHE A 294 -22.99 -4.99 7.21
N GLY A 295 -22.06 -5.91 6.90
CA GLY A 295 -21.25 -5.85 5.69
C GLY A 295 -22.04 -5.98 4.40
N LYS A 296 -23.13 -6.76 4.38
CA LYS A 296 -24.02 -6.85 3.21
C LYS A 296 -24.64 -5.48 2.90
N GLN A 297 -25.18 -4.81 3.91
CA GLN A 297 -25.80 -3.50 3.79
C GLN A 297 -24.76 -2.44 3.43
N ILE A 298 -23.56 -2.51 4.02
CA ILE A 298 -22.44 -1.62 3.69
C ILE A 298 -22.02 -1.81 2.23
N LEU A 299 -21.79 -3.04 1.76
CA LEU A 299 -21.41 -3.32 0.37
C LEU A 299 -22.48 -2.85 -0.62
N GLN A 300 -23.76 -3.12 -0.33
CA GLN A 300 -24.85 -2.66 -1.18
C GLN A 300 -24.92 -1.12 -1.23
N LEU A 301 -24.77 -0.45 -0.08
CA LEU A 301 -24.74 1.01 0.00
C LEU A 301 -23.51 1.60 -0.70
N LEU A 302 -22.36 0.94 -0.64
CA LEU A 302 -21.11 1.46 -1.19
C LEU A 302 -20.98 1.15 -2.68
N PHE A 303 -21.23 -0.07 -3.14
CA PHE A 303 -20.91 -0.51 -4.50
C PHE A 303 -22.15 -0.89 -5.34
N GLY A 304 -23.29 -1.15 -4.72
CA GLY A 304 -24.52 -1.56 -5.40
C GLY A 304 -24.74 -3.08 -5.38
N SER A 305 -25.89 -3.53 -5.89
CA SER A 305 -26.33 -4.92 -5.85
C SER A 305 -25.47 -5.88 -6.69
N GLU A 306 -24.85 -5.36 -7.75
CA GLU A 306 -23.99 -6.15 -8.64
C GLU A 306 -22.72 -6.67 -7.93
N PHE A 307 -22.32 -6.04 -6.82
CA PHE A 307 -21.14 -6.40 -6.05
C PHE A 307 -21.43 -7.26 -4.82
N MET A 308 -22.66 -7.79 -4.68
CA MET A 308 -23.03 -8.57 -3.49
C MET A 308 -22.20 -9.84 -3.31
N GLY A 309 -21.73 -10.46 -4.41
CA GLY A 309 -20.82 -11.60 -4.36
C GLY A 309 -19.44 -11.27 -3.75
N ALA A 310 -19.07 -10.00 -3.65
CA ALA A 310 -17.84 -9.58 -2.96
C ALA A 310 -17.94 -9.74 -1.43
N TYR A 311 -19.15 -9.92 -0.86
CA TYR A 311 -19.32 -10.06 0.59
C TYR A 311 -18.62 -11.29 1.16
N GLU A 312 -18.76 -12.44 0.51
CA GLU A 312 -18.14 -13.68 0.98
C GLU A 312 -16.62 -13.58 0.99
N ILE A 313 -16.05 -13.03 -0.08
CA ILE A 313 -14.62 -12.77 -0.22
C ILE A 313 -14.14 -11.79 0.84
N THR A 314 -14.91 -10.72 1.08
CA THR A 314 -14.63 -9.72 2.11
C THR A 314 -14.57 -10.36 3.50
N VAL A 315 -15.58 -11.15 3.88
CA VAL A 315 -15.65 -11.83 5.18
C VAL A 315 -14.51 -12.83 5.35
N LEU A 316 -14.19 -13.59 4.30
CA LEU A 316 -13.09 -14.55 4.33
C LEU A 316 -11.75 -13.84 4.54
N MET A 317 -11.49 -12.77 3.79
CA MET A 317 -10.27 -11.97 3.94
C MET A 317 -10.15 -11.29 5.32
N PHE A 318 -11.28 -10.99 5.98
CA PHE A 318 -11.26 -10.49 7.36
C PHE A 318 -10.63 -11.46 8.36
N LEU A 319 -10.70 -12.77 8.12
CA LEU A 319 -10.04 -13.77 8.97
C LEU A 319 -8.51 -13.63 8.96
N ALA A 320 -7.94 -13.04 7.91
CA ALA A 320 -6.51 -12.81 7.80
C ALA A 320 -6.03 -11.56 8.59
N VAL A 321 -6.90 -10.58 8.80
CA VAL A 321 -6.52 -9.25 9.32
C VAL A 321 -5.88 -9.31 10.73
N PRO A 322 -6.33 -10.15 11.69
CA PRO A 322 -5.65 -10.30 12.97
C PRO A 322 -4.19 -10.75 12.84
N PHE A 323 -3.89 -11.64 11.89
CA PHE A 323 -2.52 -12.10 11.64
C PHE A 323 -1.65 -10.99 11.04
N MET A 324 -2.24 -10.15 10.19
CA MET A 324 -1.57 -9.00 9.60
C MET A 324 -1.14 -7.95 10.62
N VAL A 325 -1.79 -7.88 11.79
CA VAL A 325 -1.33 -7.00 12.90
C VAL A 325 0.11 -7.34 13.29
N TYR A 326 0.40 -8.63 13.48
CA TYR A 326 1.74 -9.09 13.85
C TYR A 326 2.74 -8.87 12.71
N ALA A 327 2.39 -9.28 11.48
CA ALA A 327 3.26 -9.12 10.33
C ALA A 327 3.64 -7.65 10.07
N LYS A 328 2.66 -6.73 10.14
CA LYS A 328 2.90 -5.30 9.89
C LYS A 328 3.66 -4.62 11.01
N ILE A 329 3.27 -4.80 12.27
CA ILE A 329 3.91 -4.12 13.40
C ILE A 329 5.31 -4.69 13.66
N ILE A 330 5.42 -6.02 13.78
CA ILE A 330 6.68 -6.68 14.11
C ILE A 330 7.62 -6.65 12.90
N GLY A 331 7.12 -6.92 11.69
CA GLY A 331 7.95 -6.87 10.48
C GLY A 331 8.63 -5.51 10.27
N THR A 332 7.94 -4.42 10.63
CA THR A 332 8.53 -3.07 10.60
C THR A 332 9.68 -2.91 11.59
N LEU A 333 9.60 -3.51 12.79
CA LEU A 333 10.72 -3.51 13.73
C LEU A 333 11.94 -4.23 13.16
N PHE A 334 11.74 -5.31 12.40
CA PHE A 334 12.86 -6.01 11.75
C PHE A 334 13.54 -5.13 10.70
N ILE A 335 12.74 -4.47 9.86
CA ILE A 335 13.25 -3.49 8.87
C ILE A 335 14.01 -2.37 9.58
N ALA A 336 13.43 -1.77 10.62
CA ALA A 336 14.03 -0.66 11.36
C ALA A 336 15.35 -1.05 12.06
N ASN A 337 15.46 -2.30 12.52
CA ASN A 337 16.65 -2.83 13.18
C ASN A 337 17.66 -3.46 12.21
N GLY A 338 17.47 -3.32 10.89
CA GLY A 338 18.39 -3.88 9.88
C GLY A 338 18.37 -5.40 9.77
N LYS A 339 17.39 -6.10 10.37
CA LYS A 339 17.26 -7.56 10.35
C LYS A 339 16.46 -8.03 9.12
N TRP A 340 16.91 -7.62 7.94
CA TRP A 340 16.23 -7.87 6.66
C TRP A 340 16.08 -9.36 6.34
N ASN A 341 17.06 -10.20 6.69
CA ASN A 341 17.07 -11.62 6.31
C ASN A 341 15.88 -12.41 6.89
N PHE A 342 15.52 -12.18 8.16
CA PHE A 342 14.40 -12.88 8.79
C PHE A 342 13.05 -12.42 8.20
N TYR A 343 12.92 -11.11 7.99
CA TYR A 343 11.73 -10.52 7.37
C TYR A 343 11.54 -11.04 5.94
N PHE A 344 12.62 -11.03 5.15
CA PHE A 344 12.65 -11.55 3.79
C PHE A 344 12.29 -13.04 3.74
N GLY A 345 12.92 -13.89 4.55
CA GLY A 345 12.65 -15.33 4.58
C GLY A 345 11.20 -15.65 4.93
N THR A 346 10.61 -14.91 5.88
CA THR A 346 9.21 -15.07 6.26
C THR A 346 8.25 -14.69 5.12
N LEU A 347 8.51 -13.56 4.46
CA LEU A 347 7.71 -13.14 3.30
C LEU A 347 7.85 -14.08 2.12
N PHE A 348 9.07 -14.54 1.84
CA PHE A 348 9.36 -15.47 0.75
C PHE A 348 8.56 -16.76 0.93
N LEU A 349 8.60 -17.33 2.13
CA LEU A 349 7.82 -18.52 2.46
C LEU A 349 6.31 -18.28 2.29
N ALA A 350 5.80 -17.14 2.78
CA ALA A 350 4.40 -16.78 2.63
C ALA A 350 3.97 -16.65 1.16
N VAL A 351 4.79 -16.04 0.31
CA VAL A 351 4.55 -15.90 -1.14
C VAL A 351 4.56 -17.26 -1.84
N VAL A 352 5.56 -18.09 -1.58
CA VAL A 352 5.62 -19.45 -2.18
C VAL A 352 4.39 -20.26 -1.79
N PHE A 353 3.99 -20.20 -0.51
CA PHE A 353 2.81 -20.90 -0.03
C PHE A 353 1.53 -20.34 -0.65
N ASN A 354 1.39 -19.02 -0.77
CA ASN A 354 0.24 -18.37 -1.42
C ASN A 354 0.10 -18.83 -2.89
N ILE A 355 1.19 -18.81 -3.66
CA ILE A 355 1.17 -19.24 -5.06
C ILE A 355 0.80 -20.72 -5.16
N GLY A 356 1.43 -21.58 -4.35
CA GLY A 356 1.13 -23.02 -4.35
C GLY A 356 -0.32 -23.33 -3.97
N LEU A 357 -0.87 -22.64 -2.96
CA LEU A 357 -2.26 -22.79 -2.56
C LEU A 357 -3.25 -22.23 -3.60
N ASN A 358 -2.90 -21.16 -4.30
CA ASN A 358 -3.72 -20.67 -5.42
C ASN A 358 -3.82 -21.76 -6.51
N PHE A 359 -2.71 -22.37 -6.93
CA PHE A 359 -2.74 -23.47 -7.90
C PHE A 359 -3.54 -24.69 -7.42
N ALA A 360 -3.61 -24.93 -6.11
CA ALA A 360 -4.38 -26.04 -5.54
C ALA A 360 -5.88 -25.72 -5.40
N PHE A 361 -6.24 -24.52 -4.94
CA PHE A 361 -7.60 -24.18 -4.54
C PHE A 361 -8.40 -23.42 -5.59
N VAL A 362 -7.77 -22.62 -6.46
CA VAL A 362 -8.48 -21.88 -7.51
C VAL A 362 -9.20 -22.81 -8.49
N PRO A 363 -8.62 -23.94 -8.95
CA PRO A 363 -9.33 -24.86 -9.83
C PRO A 363 -10.58 -25.49 -9.19
N LEU A 364 -10.64 -25.56 -7.85
CA LEU A 364 -11.74 -26.19 -7.12
C LEU A 364 -12.80 -25.16 -6.69
N TRP A 365 -12.39 -23.98 -6.25
CA TRP A 365 -13.25 -22.98 -5.58
C TRP A 365 -13.17 -21.57 -6.19
N GLY A 366 -12.50 -21.40 -7.33
CA GLY A 366 -12.38 -20.12 -8.02
C GLY A 366 -11.81 -19.02 -7.13
N THR A 367 -12.50 -17.88 -7.08
CA THR A 367 -12.11 -16.70 -6.29
C THR A 367 -12.14 -16.94 -4.78
N ILE A 368 -13.01 -17.82 -4.29
CA ILE A 368 -13.04 -18.22 -2.88
C ILE A 368 -11.78 -19.01 -2.52
N GLY A 369 -11.32 -19.87 -3.44
CA GLY A 369 -10.06 -20.61 -3.30
C GLY A 369 -8.85 -19.68 -3.19
N SER A 370 -8.81 -18.63 -4.02
CA SER A 370 -7.77 -17.60 -3.95
C SER A 370 -7.81 -16.83 -2.63
N ALA A 371 -8.99 -16.41 -2.18
CA ALA A 371 -9.13 -15.73 -0.89
C ALA A 371 -8.67 -16.61 0.28
N PHE A 372 -8.99 -17.91 0.26
CA PHE A 372 -8.52 -18.86 1.27
C PHE A 372 -6.99 -19.04 1.23
N ALA A 373 -6.39 -19.14 0.04
CA ALA A 373 -4.94 -19.19 -0.12
C ALA A 373 -4.25 -17.96 0.51
N SER A 374 -4.83 -16.77 0.34
CA SER A 374 -4.32 -15.52 0.91
C SER A 374 -4.49 -15.47 2.42
N VAL A 375 -5.62 -15.92 2.97
CA VAL A 375 -5.81 -16.05 4.43
C VAL A 375 -4.75 -16.95 5.04
N VAL A 376 -4.50 -18.14 4.47
CA VAL A 376 -3.51 -19.08 4.98
C VAL A 376 -2.10 -18.51 4.89
N SER A 377 -1.75 -17.85 3.79
CA SER A 377 -0.44 -17.20 3.61
C SER A 377 -0.20 -16.08 4.62
N TYR A 378 -1.19 -15.22 4.84
CA TYR A 378 -1.09 -14.11 5.79
C TYR A 378 -1.05 -14.62 7.23
N ALA A 379 -1.81 -15.69 7.53
CA ALA A 379 -1.74 -16.38 8.81
C ALA A 379 -0.36 -16.97 9.05
N LEU A 380 0.24 -17.65 8.06
CA LEU A 380 1.59 -18.20 8.16
C LEU A 380 2.61 -17.11 8.53
N SER A 381 2.61 -15.98 7.79
CA SER A 381 3.49 -14.84 8.08
C SER A 381 3.26 -14.28 9.48
N GLY A 382 2.01 -13.99 9.84
CA GLY A 382 1.65 -13.43 11.14
C GLY A 382 2.00 -14.34 12.32
N VAL A 383 1.78 -15.65 12.17
CA VAL A 383 2.12 -16.67 13.19
C VAL A 383 3.64 -16.76 13.36
N ILE A 384 4.43 -16.73 12.29
CA ILE A 384 5.90 -16.73 12.38
C ILE A 384 6.39 -15.53 13.21
N PHE A 385 5.88 -14.33 12.92
CA PHE A 385 6.24 -13.13 13.70
C PHE A 385 5.75 -13.19 15.15
N LEU A 386 4.56 -13.72 15.39
CA LEU A 386 4.03 -13.91 16.74
C LEU A 386 4.90 -14.91 17.53
N CYS A 387 5.18 -16.09 16.98
CA CYS A 387 6.05 -17.09 17.60
C CYS A 387 7.44 -16.53 17.91
N TRP A 388 8.00 -15.73 16.99
CA TRP A 388 9.26 -15.04 17.25
C TRP A 388 9.16 -14.09 18.45
N LEU A 389 8.10 -13.28 18.52
CA LEU A 389 7.89 -12.33 19.62
C LEU A 389 7.75 -13.05 20.97
N LEU A 390 6.94 -14.10 21.03
CA LEU A 390 6.71 -14.90 22.25
C LEU A 390 8.02 -15.49 22.77
N LYS A 391 8.83 -16.05 21.87
CA LYS A 391 10.13 -16.65 22.21
C LYS A 391 11.14 -15.65 22.77
N HIS A 392 11.14 -14.41 22.27
CA HIS A 392 12.16 -13.41 22.61
C HIS A 392 11.74 -12.42 23.72
N THR A 393 10.45 -12.37 24.07
CA THR A 393 9.94 -11.39 25.05
C THR A 393 9.28 -12.01 26.28
N GLN A 394 9.20 -13.35 26.37
CA GLN A 394 8.58 -14.09 27.50
C GLN A 394 7.11 -13.69 27.78
N VAL A 395 6.47 -12.95 26.87
CA VAL A 395 5.06 -12.59 26.95
C VAL A 395 4.20 -13.78 26.55
N LYS A 396 3.04 -13.97 27.19
CA LYS A 396 2.08 -15.00 26.79
C LYS A 396 1.22 -14.49 25.63
N TRP A 397 0.82 -15.39 24.72
CA TRP A 397 0.04 -15.02 23.52
C TRP A 397 -1.27 -14.30 23.86
N HIS A 398 -1.98 -14.76 24.91
CA HIS A 398 -3.24 -14.16 25.36
C HIS A 398 -3.06 -12.76 25.95
N GLU A 399 -1.84 -12.29 26.22
CA GLU A 399 -1.57 -10.93 26.67
C GLU A 399 -1.49 -9.90 25.54
N LEU A 400 -1.51 -10.37 24.29
CA LEU A 400 -1.38 -9.56 23.08
C LEU A 400 -2.70 -9.38 22.33
N ILE A 401 -3.76 -10.10 22.71
CA ILE A 401 -5.02 -10.12 21.94
C ILE A 401 -5.89 -8.89 22.22
N ILE A 402 -6.27 -8.67 23.48
CA ILE A 402 -7.26 -7.64 23.83
C ILE A 402 -6.64 -6.62 24.79
N VAL A 403 -7.04 -5.35 24.61
CA VAL A 403 -6.76 -4.24 25.52
C VAL A 403 -7.08 -4.60 26.97
N ARG A 404 -6.16 -4.29 27.89
CA ARG A 404 -6.32 -4.56 29.33
C ARG A 404 -6.64 -3.28 30.10
N GLY A 405 -7.15 -3.42 31.33
CA GLY A 405 -7.56 -2.27 32.16
C GLY A 405 -6.45 -1.22 32.42
N TYR A 406 -5.17 -1.61 32.36
CA TYR A 406 -4.06 -0.67 32.48
C TYR A 406 -3.83 0.17 31.21
N ASP A 407 -4.15 -0.35 30.02
CA ASP A 407 -4.06 0.39 28.75
C ASP A 407 -5.12 1.50 28.73
N ILE A 408 -6.33 1.21 29.23
CA ILE A 408 -7.42 2.20 29.37
C ILE A 408 -6.99 3.34 30.30
N LYS A 409 -6.36 3.02 31.44
CA LYS A 409 -5.80 4.04 32.35
C LYS A 409 -4.71 4.88 31.67
N GLN A 410 -3.89 4.28 30.79
CA GLN A 410 -2.86 5.01 30.05
C GLN A 410 -3.46 5.97 29.01
N ILE A 411 -4.52 5.56 28.32
CA ILE A 411 -5.28 6.42 27.39
C ILE A 411 -5.92 7.59 28.16
N TYR A 412 -6.61 7.30 29.27
CA TYR A 412 -7.26 8.31 30.08
C TYR A 412 -6.27 9.37 30.60
N ARG A 413 -5.08 8.96 31.04
CA ARG A 413 -4.01 9.88 31.47
C ARG A 413 -3.52 10.80 30.34
N LYS A 414 -3.40 10.28 29.11
CA LYS A 414 -2.98 11.07 27.94
C LYS A 414 -4.05 12.03 27.41
N ILE A 415 -5.33 11.71 27.60
CA ILE A 415 -6.44 12.59 27.18
C ILE A 415 -6.60 13.76 28.17
N LYS A 416 -6.22 13.55 29.44
CA LYS A 416 -6.36 14.53 30.52
C LYS A 416 -5.14 15.47 30.66
N SER A 417 -3.99 15.09 30.09
CA SER A 417 -2.81 15.96 29.92
C SER A 417 -2.91 16.74 28.61
#